data_AF-A0A7X7V0Q5-F1
#
_entry.id   AF-A0A7X7V0Q5-F1
#
_cell.length_a   1.000
_cell.length_b   1.000
_cell.length_c   1.000
_cell.angle_alpha   90.00
_cell.angle_beta   90.00
_cell.angle_gamma   90.00
#
_symmetry.space_group_name_H-M   'P 1'
#
loop_
_entity.id
_entity.type
_entity.pdbx_description
1 polymer ?
#
loop_
_entity_poly.entity_id
_entity_poly.type
_entity_poly.pdbx_seq_one_letter_code
_entity_poly.pdbx_strand_id
1 'polypeptide(L)'
;MDLVRLYIIQCVTLTANNLRLSSQKIEIVGLLKDAISHSKDLPATISDMKKITVLSKLAIRINEIYSYLVSDKLDFLRVSEKFREHCQLILRDLNYLLDTTTVTEFKEVVSSLLHIKKNVVEEEQLSPIEVDLAAGEIKETEVSTTAEMTNEARLRQKELFILEDDAPKNEHDFFQNFEETILKPVKELDTFLGRLADGDAVEAELVYYSEIMKNHANLSRDFGATLVGDMHTAFHKGLERIIAGELPMDKESAENLRACLIVIVALIKNKAVDIKPFLNRAEEFASELGIN
;
A
#
# COMPACT_ATOMS: atom_id res chain seq x y z
N MET A 1 3.44 20.11 24.54
CA MET A 1 3.54 18.82 23.84
C MET A 1 4.94 18.70 23.26
N ASP A 2 5.51 17.51 23.34
CA ASP A 2 6.79 17.16 22.73
C ASP A 2 6.63 17.08 21.19
N LEU A 3 7.64 17.52 20.42
CA LEU A 3 7.66 17.47 18.95
C LEU A 3 7.40 16.04 18.46
N VAL A 4 7.95 15.05 19.17
CA VAL A 4 7.80 13.63 18.86
C VAL A 4 6.34 13.17 18.99
N ARG A 5 5.64 13.61 20.06
CA ARG A 5 4.21 13.31 20.26
C ARG A 5 3.36 13.93 19.17
N LEU A 6 3.61 15.19 18.83
CA LEU A 6 2.91 15.90 17.75
C LEU A 6 3.09 15.19 16.41
N TYR A 7 4.32 14.78 16.09
CA TYR A 7 4.61 14.05 14.87
C TYR A 7 3.82 12.74 14.77
N ILE A 8 3.89 11.90 15.81
CA ILE A 8 3.18 10.61 15.82
C ILE A 8 1.67 10.80 15.72
N ILE A 9 1.10 11.75 16.49
CA ILE A 9 -0.34 12.06 16.42
C ILE A 9 -0.73 12.54 15.03
N GLN A 10 0.13 13.32 14.36
CA GLN A 10 -0.14 13.77 13.00
C GLN A 10 -0.01 12.66 11.97
N CYS A 11 0.93 11.73 12.13
CA CYS A 11 0.94 10.52 11.30
C CYS A 11 -0.35 9.73 11.47
N VAL A 12 -0.75 9.41 12.70
CA VAL A 12 -1.99 8.67 12.98
C VAL A 12 -3.22 9.42 12.45
N THR A 13 -3.27 10.74 12.59
CA THR A 13 -4.39 11.56 12.11
C THR A 13 -4.46 11.60 10.59
N LEU A 14 -3.34 11.84 9.92
CA LEU A 14 -3.30 11.86 8.45
C LEU A 14 -3.64 10.49 7.88
N THR A 15 -3.07 9.42 8.45
CA THR A 15 -3.38 8.06 8.08
C THR A 15 -4.86 7.71 8.32
N ALA A 16 -5.42 8.09 9.47
CA ALA A 16 -6.82 7.86 9.79
C ALA A 16 -7.77 8.61 8.85
N ASN A 17 -7.43 9.85 8.48
CA ASN A 17 -8.19 10.63 7.49
C ASN A 17 -8.17 9.98 6.11
N ASN A 18 -7.11 9.22 5.79
CA ASN A 18 -7.00 8.48 4.53
C ASN A 18 -7.76 7.13 4.55
N LEU A 19 -8.27 6.70 5.70
CA LEU A 19 -9.08 5.48 5.85
C LEU A 19 -10.58 5.83 5.82
N ARG A 20 -11.39 5.03 5.14
CA ARG A 20 -12.85 5.16 5.21
C ARG A 20 -13.34 4.63 6.57
N LEU A 21 -13.37 5.50 7.58
CA LEU A 21 -13.73 5.13 8.94
C LEU A 21 -15.24 5.14 9.15
N SER A 22 -15.77 4.08 9.78
CA SER A 22 -17.09 4.12 10.40
C SER A 22 -17.05 4.92 11.70
N SER A 23 -18.20 5.32 12.24
CA SER A 23 -18.29 6.05 13.52
C SER A 23 -17.52 5.35 14.66
N GLN A 24 -17.59 4.01 14.71
CA GLN A 24 -16.86 3.19 15.67
C GLN A 24 -15.34 3.27 15.47
N LYS A 25 -14.86 3.24 14.23
CA LYS A 25 -13.42 3.32 13.91
C LYS A 25 -12.86 4.71 14.22
N ILE A 26 -13.64 5.78 14.00
CA ILE A 26 -13.26 7.15 14.40
C ILE A 26 -13.06 7.24 15.92
N GLU A 27 -13.93 6.60 16.70
CA GLU A 27 -13.82 6.57 18.16
C GLU A 27 -12.55 5.83 18.62
N ILE A 28 -12.21 4.71 17.99
CA ILE A 28 -10.95 3.97 18.28
C ILE A 28 -9.72 4.84 17.98
N VAL A 29 -9.70 5.54 16.85
CA VAL A 29 -8.61 6.48 16.51
C VAL A 29 -8.53 7.62 17.52
N GLY A 30 -9.68 8.16 17.95
CA GLY A 30 -9.74 9.19 18.99
C GLY A 30 -9.12 8.71 20.31
N LEU A 31 -9.53 7.54 20.78
CA LEU A 31 -9.00 6.91 21.99
C LEU A 31 -7.49 6.63 21.90
N LEU A 32 -7.01 6.20 20.73
CA LEU A 32 -5.58 5.99 20.48
C LEU A 32 -4.79 7.30 20.58
N LYS A 33 -5.30 8.36 19.93
CA LYS A 33 -4.68 9.69 19.97
C LYS A 33 -4.65 10.25 21.38
N ASP A 34 -5.73 10.07 22.14
CA ASP A 34 -5.81 10.50 23.54
C ASP A 34 -4.84 9.71 24.42
N ALA A 35 -4.70 8.40 24.21
CA ALA A 35 -3.72 7.57 24.92
C ALA A 35 -2.28 8.03 24.67
N ILE A 36 -1.93 8.37 23.42
CA ILE A 36 -0.60 8.87 23.06
C ILE A 36 -0.39 10.29 23.63
N SER A 37 -1.39 11.17 23.53
CA SER A 37 -1.31 12.57 23.98
C SER A 37 -1.18 12.69 25.50
N HIS A 38 -1.92 11.86 26.26
CA HIS A 38 -1.95 11.89 27.73
C HIS A 38 -0.96 10.93 28.39
N SER A 39 -0.17 10.19 27.61
CA SER A 39 0.91 9.35 28.14
C SER A 39 1.94 10.21 28.89
N LYS A 40 2.21 9.89 30.17
CA LYS A 40 3.26 10.56 30.95
C LYS A 40 4.64 10.31 30.36
N ASP A 41 4.90 9.05 29.99
CA ASP A 41 6.15 8.59 29.38
C ASP A 41 5.82 7.82 28.09
N LEU A 42 6.08 8.46 26.95
CA LEU A 42 5.75 7.93 25.63
C LEU A 42 6.51 6.61 25.34
N PRO A 43 7.85 6.51 25.57
CA PRO A 43 8.58 5.25 25.56
C PRO A 43 7.95 4.10 26.35
N ALA A 44 7.58 4.34 27.60
CA ALA A 44 6.97 3.32 28.45
C ALA A 44 5.61 2.88 27.89
N THR A 45 4.76 3.84 27.50
CA THR A 45 3.47 3.55 26.87
C THR A 45 3.62 2.75 25.58
N ILE A 46 4.58 3.11 24.72
CA ILE A 46 4.90 2.33 23.50
C ILE A 46 5.33 0.91 23.87
N SER A 47 6.17 0.74 24.91
CA SER A 47 6.60 -0.57 25.36
C SER A 47 5.44 -1.42 25.91
N ASP A 48 4.45 -0.81 26.55
CA ASP A 48 3.28 -1.52 27.05
C ASP A 48 2.29 -1.85 25.92
N MET A 49 2.14 -0.96 24.93
CA MET A 49 1.38 -1.24 23.71
C MET A 49 1.96 -2.41 22.92
N LYS A 50 3.30 -2.60 22.92
CA LYS A 50 3.96 -3.76 22.29
C LYS A 50 3.56 -5.10 22.91
N LYS A 51 3.22 -5.12 24.22
CA LYS A 51 2.83 -6.35 24.94
C LYS A 51 1.39 -6.76 24.65
N ILE A 52 0.58 -5.85 24.12
CA ILE A 52 -0.82 -6.10 23.82
C ILE A 52 -0.92 -6.58 22.38
N THR A 53 -1.37 -7.82 22.18
CA THR A 53 -1.39 -8.50 20.86
C THR A 53 -1.99 -7.62 19.76
N VAL A 54 -3.12 -6.98 20.06
CA VAL A 54 -3.89 -6.13 19.15
C VAL A 54 -3.12 -4.87 18.74
N LEU A 55 -2.38 -4.25 19.67
CA LEU A 55 -1.61 -3.03 19.43
C LEU A 55 -0.17 -3.29 18.99
N SER A 56 0.32 -4.54 19.12
CA SER A 56 1.73 -4.88 18.99
C SER A 56 2.36 -4.40 17.68
N LYS A 57 1.71 -4.67 16.53
CA LYS A 57 2.19 -4.27 15.20
C LYS A 57 2.29 -2.75 15.07
N LEU A 58 1.21 -2.04 15.43
CA LEU A 58 1.17 -0.58 15.40
C LEU A 58 2.20 0.03 16.36
N ALA A 59 2.36 -0.54 17.55
CA ALA A 59 3.30 -0.10 18.56
C ALA A 59 4.77 -0.27 18.13
N ILE A 60 5.08 -1.33 17.37
CA ILE A 60 6.41 -1.52 16.77
C ILE A 60 6.70 -0.38 15.78
N ARG A 61 5.76 -0.03 14.90
CA ARG A 61 5.94 1.10 13.96
C ARG A 61 6.05 2.45 14.64
N ILE A 62 5.19 2.72 15.63
CA ILE A 62 5.28 3.95 16.42
C ILE A 62 6.65 4.04 17.13
N ASN A 63 7.20 2.92 17.59
CA ASN A 63 8.52 2.88 18.20
C ASN A 63 9.67 3.15 17.22
N GLU A 64 9.57 2.66 15.98
CA GLU A 64 10.54 2.95 14.92
C GLU A 64 10.55 4.45 14.61
N ILE A 65 9.37 5.06 14.48
CA ILE A 65 9.20 6.51 14.27
C ILE A 65 9.77 7.29 15.46
N TYR A 66 9.44 6.88 16.68
CA TYR A 66 10.00 7.48 17.90
C TYR A 66 11.54 7.43 17.87
N SER A 67 12.12 6.28 17.53
CA SER A 67 13.58 6.09 17.50
C SER A 67 14.25 6.95 16.42
N TYR A 68 13.60 7.12 15.26
CA TYR A 68 14.06 8.02 14.20
C TYR A 68 14.10 9.47 14.68
N LEU A 69 13.01 9.94 15.32
CA LEU A 69 12.86 11.33 15.75
C LEU A 69 13.78 11.72 16.91
N VAL A 70 14.13 10.75 17.75
CA VAL A 70 15.04 10.94 18.89
C VAL A 70 16.51 10.76 18.47
N SER A 71 16.79 10.27 17.26
CA SER A 71 18.16 10.14 16.78
C SER A 71 18.78 11.52 16.45
N ASP A 72 20.05 11.72 16.81
CA ASP A 72 20.79 12.99 16.60
C ASP A 72 21.07 13.33 15.12
N LYS A 73 20.61 12.51 14.17
CA LYS A 73 20.89 12.62 12.73
C LYS A 73 19.62 12.87 11.90
N LEU A 74 18.75 13.73 12.40
CA LEU A 74 17.50 14.04 11.72
C LEU A 74 17.79 14.96 10.53
N ASP A 75 17.60 14.43 9.32
CA ASP A 75 17.72 15.20 8.09
C ASP A 75 16.42 15.99 7.86
N PHE A 76 16.45 17.27 8.24
CA PHE A 76 15.31 18.18 8.11
C PHE A 76 14.93 18.45 6.65
N LEU A 77 15.85 18.29 5.69
CA LEU A 77 15.56 18.50 4.28
C LEU A 77 14.63 17.41 3.74
N ARG A 78 14.76 16.19 4.26
CA ARG A 78 13.97 15.01 3.86
C ARG A 78 12.89 14.62 4.86
N VAL A 79 12.64 15.44 5.88
CA VAL A 79 11.68 15.11 6.94
C VAL A 79 10.25 14.95 6.43
N SER A 80 9.88 15.69 5.38
CA SER A 80 8.57 15.60 4.73
C SER A 80 8.40 14.28 3.96
N GLU A 81 9.45 13.83 3.27
CA GLU A 81 9.50 12.53 2.58
C GLU A 81 9.40 11.39 3.61
N LYS A 82 10.23 11.46 4.67
CA LYS A 82 10.17 10.48 5.77
C LYS A 82 8.85 10.49 6.52
N PHE A 83 8.20 11.65 6.64
CA PHE A 83 6.84 11.72 7.20
C PHE A 83 5.83 10.96 6.35
N ARG A 84 5.89 11.06 5.02
CA ARG A 84 5.02 10.27 4.13
C ARG A 84 5.28 8.77 4.27
N GLU A 85 6.55 8.35 4.29
CA GLU A 85 6.91 6.93 4.52
C GLU A 85 6.37 6.42 5.87
N HIS A 86 6.51 7.21 6.94
CA HIS A 86 5.99 6.84 8.27
C HIS A 86 4.45 6.71 8.27
N CYS A 87 3.74 7.58 7.56
CA CYS A 87 2.29 7.48 7.40
C CYS A 87 1.88 6.20 6.64
N GLN A 88 2.65 5.78 5.62
CA GLN A 88 2.42 4.53 4.89
C GLN A 88 2.61 3.30 5.79
N LEU A 89 3.67 3.29 6.60
CA LEU A 89 3.93 2.19 7.55
C LEU A 89 2.82 2.07 8.59
N ILE A 90 2.30 3.20 9.07
CA ILE A 90 1.16 3.22 10.01
C ILE A 90 -0.14 2.80 9.33
N LEU A 91 -0.35 3.09 8.04
CA LEU A 91 -1.61 2.82 7.32
C LEU A 91 -2.06 1.37 7.41
N ARG A 92 -1.17 0.44 7.06
CA ARG A 92 -1.50 -0.99 7.06
C ARG A 92 -1.81 -1.49 8.47
N ASP A 93 -0.99 -1.10 9.44
CA ASP A 93 -1.07 -1.63 10.80
C ASP A 93 -2.22 -0.97 11.59
N LEU A 94 -2.56 0.30 11.28
CA LEU A 94 -3.75 0.97 11.78
C LEU A 94 -5.03 0.39 11.16
N ASN A 95 -5.05 0.10 9.85
CA ASN A 95 -6.22 -0.52 9.23
C ASN A 95 -6.48 -1.92 9.80
N TYR A 96 -5.43 -2.73 9.98
CA TYR A 96 -5.52 -4.01 10.65
C TYR A 96 -6.10 -3.89 12.07
N LEU A 97 -5.62 -2.93 12.87
CA LEU A 97 -6.14 -2.65 14.21
C LEU A 97 -7.66 -2.35 14.15
N LEU A 98 -8.07 -1.49 13.23
CA LEU A 98 -9.45 -1.03 13.10
C LEU A 98 -10.41 -2.10 12.58
N ASP A 99 -9.91 -3.09 11.83
CA ASP A 99 -10.71 -4.21 11.33
C ASP A 99 -10.81 -5.37 12.34
N THR A 100 -9.84 -5.49 13.25
CA THR A 100 -9.79 -6.59 14.23
C THR A 100 -10.26 -6.22 15.64
N THR A 101 -10.55 -4.94 15.90
CA THR A 101 -10.86 -4.46 17.26
C THR A 101 -12.19 -3.74 17.33
N THR A 102 -12.98 -4.09 18.34
CA THR A 102 -14.20 -3.35 18.68
C THR A 102 -13.92 -2.18 19.63
N VAL A 103 -14.83 -1.21 19.67
CA VAL A 103 -14.71 -0.03 20.57
C VAL A 103 -14.61 -0.44 22.05
N THR A 104 -15.35 -1.47 22.46
CA THR A 104 -15.36 -2.00 23.83
C THR A 104 -14.02 -2.62 24.23
N GLU A 105 -13.47 -3.50 23.39
CA GLU A 105 -12.16 -4.13 23.62
C GLU A 105 -11.06 -3.05 23.63
N PHE A 106 -11.15 -2.06 22.74
CA PHE A 106 -10.17 -0.98 22.69
C PHE A 106 -10.20 -0.10 23.94
N LYS A 107 -11.38 0.19 24.51
CA LYS A 107 -11.52 0.93 25.77
C LYS A 107 -10.88 0.18 26.95
N GLU A 108 -11.05 -1.14 27.02
CA GLU A 108 -10.41 -1.97 28.05
C GLU A 108 -8.88 -1.97 27.92
N VAL A 109 -8.38 -2.05 26.70
CA VAL A 109 -6.96 -1.94 26.39
C VAL A 109 -6.39 -0.57 26.78
N VAL A 110 -7.05 0.53 26.41
CA VAL A 110 -6.60 1.90 26.72
C VAL A 110 -6.69 2.21 28.21
N SER A 111 -7.72 1.75 28.90
CA SER A 111 -7.86 1.92 30.35
C SER A 111 -6.78 1.15 31.13
N SER A 112 -6.39 -0.03 30.64
CA SER A 112 -5.25 -0.80 31.14
C SER A 112 -3.91 -0.05 30.93
N LEU A 113 -3.72 0.59 29.77
CA LEU A 113 -2.51 1.36 29.44
C LEU A 113 -2.37 2.66 30.24
N LEU A 114 -3.48 3.33 30.53
CA LEU A 114 -3.48 4.63 31.22
C LEU A 114 -3.45 4.53 32.75
N HIS A 115 -3.43 3.31 33.32
CA HIS A 115 -3.52 3.09 34.76
C HIS A 115 -4.64 3.93 35.41
N ILE A 116 -5.81 4.01 34.76
CA ILE A 116 -6.99 4.53 35.44
C ILE A 116 -7.45 3.41 36.38
N LYS A 117 -6.93 3.42 37.62
CA LYS A 117 -7.58 2.76 38.74
C LYS A 117 -9.01 3.32 38.83
N LYS A 118 -9.97 2.69 38.18
CA LYS A 118 -11.35 2.80 38.59
C LYS A 118 -11.57 1.72 39.64
N ASN A 119 -11.69 2.19 40.87
CA ASN A 119 -12.22 1.43 41.98
C ASN A 119 -13.48 0.68 41.54
N VAL A 120 -13.50 -0.60 41.90
CA VAL A 120 -14.65 -1.45 42.21
C VAL A 120 -15.98 -0.67 42.29
N VAL A 121 -16.92 -1.03 41.43
CA VAL A 121 -18.25 -1.41 41.88
C VAL A 121 -18.59 -2.69 41.13
N GLU A 122 -18.65 -3.77 41.90
CA GLU A 122 -19.28 -5.04 41.54
C GLU A 122 -20.70 -4.77 41.09
N GLU A 123 -21.10 -5.37 39.97
CA GLU A 123 -22.42 -5.98 39.87
C GLU A 123 -22.29 -7.18 38.94
N GLU A 124 -22.10 -8.34 39.58
CA GLU A 124 -22.43 -9.62 38.99
C GLU A 124 -23.88 -9.59 38.50
N GLN A 125 -24.11 -10.05 37.27
CA GLN A 125 -25.12 -11.09 37.06
C GLN A 125 -24.86 -11.84 35.75
N LEU A 126 -24.55 -13.11 35.92
CA LEU A 126 -24.46 -14.16 34.91
C LEU A 126 -25.83 -14.40 34.26
N SER A 127 -25.82 -14.73 32.97
CA SER A 127 -26.55 -15.93 32.54
C SER A 127 -25.86 -16.57 31.33
N PRO A 128 -25.85 -17.92 31.26
CA PRO A 128 -24.99 -18.70 30.37
C PRO A 128 -25.62 -18.84 28.98
N ILE A 129 -24.80 -18.79 27.93
CA ILE A 129 -25.20 -19.27 26.61
C ILE A 129 -24.64 -20.69 26.46
N GLU A 130 -25.56 -21.65 26.48
CA GLU A 130 -25.33 -23.05 26.16
C GLU A 130 -24.86 -23.17 24.70
N VAL A 131 -23.78 -23.94 24.54
CA VAL A 131 -23.29 -24.43 23.26
C VAL A 131 -24.21 -25.57 22.83
N ASP A 132 -24.78 -25.48 21.63
CA ASP A 132 -25.25 -26.67 20.92
C ASP A 132 -24.63 -26.73 19.51
N LEU A 133 -24.06 -27.90 19.25
CA LEU A 133 -23.32 -28.32 18.06
C LEU A 133 -24.14 -29.44 17.43
N ALA A 134 -24.82 -29.22 16.31
CA ALA A 134 -25.11 -30.27 15.33
C ALA A 134 -25.73 -29.77 14.01
N ALA A 135 -25.21 -30.37 12.93
CA ALA A 135 -25.89 -30.81 11.71
C ALA A 135 -25.96 -29.88 10.47
N GLY A 136 -25.08 -30.22 9.50
CA GLY A 136 -25.40 -30.40 8.07
C GLY A 136 -25.53 -29.13 7.22
N GLU A 137 -25.11 -29.03 5.96
CA GLU A 137 -24.59 -29.98 4.96
C GLU A 137 -23.78 -29.18 3.93
N ILE A 138 -22.79 -29.83 3.34
CA ILE A 138 -22.01 -29.38 2.19
C ILE A 138 -22.88 -29.48 0.93
N LYS A 139 -22.90 -28.44 0.08
CA LYS A 139 -23.16 -28.61 -1.35
C LYS A 139 -22.21 -27.75 -2.18
N GLU A 140 -21.30 -28.45 -2.84
CA GLU A 140 -20.58 -28.03 -4.04
C GLU A 140 -21.59 -27.70 -5.15
N THR A 141 -21.30 -26.66 -5.94
CA THR A 141 -21.84 -26.57 -7.29
C THR A 141 -20.76 -25.97 -8.17
N GLU A 142 -20.15 -26.86 -8.96
CA GLU A 142 -19.34 -26.54 -10.12
C GLU A 142 -20.15 -25.73 -11.13
N VAL A 143 -19.56 -24.68 -11.71
CA VAL A 143 -19.89 -24.25 -13.07
C VAL A 143 -18.59 -23.93 -13.79
N SER A 144 -18.16 -24.90 -14.60
CA SER A 144 -17.29 -24.71 -15.73
C SER A 144 -18.10 -24.12 -16.89
N THR A 145 -17.59 -23.08 -17.54
CA THR A 145 -17.76 -22.89 -18.99
C THR A 145 -16.62 -22.03 -19.53
N THR A 146 -15.73 -22.71 -20.23
CA THR A 146 -14.88 -22.17 -21.30
C THR A 146 -15.73 -21.47 -22.36
N ALA A 147 -15.37 -20.24 -22.72
CA ALA A 147 -15.77 -19.63 -23.99
C ALA A 147 -14.61 -18.80 -24.53
N GLU A 148 -14.06 -19.25 -25.65
CA GLU A 148 -13.06 -18.54 -26.45
C GLU A 148 -13.67 -17.20 -26.92
N MET A 149 -13.05 -16.09 -26.54
CA MET A 149 -13.42 -14.76 -27.02
C MET A 149 -12.35 -14.27 -27.99
N THR A 150 -12.80 -13.97 -29.22
CA THR A 150 -12.00 -13.44 -30.32
C THR A 150 -11.38 -12.08 -30.00
N ASN A 151 -10.20 -11.82 -30.60
CA ASN A 151 -9.34 -10.65 -30.35
C ASN A 151 -10.03 -9.28 -30.51
N GLU A 152 -11.13 -9.20 -31.26
CA GLU A 152 -11.88 -7.96 -31.48
C GLU A 152 -12.75 -7.54 -30.28
N ALA A 153 -13.22 -8.50 -29.47
CA ALA A 153 -14.01 -8.21 -28.26
C ALA A 153 -13.14 -7.62 -27.13
N ARG A 154 -11.84 -7.96 -27.10
CA ARG A 154 -10.87 -7.40 -26.14
C ARG A 154 -10.59 -5.91 -26.37
N LEU A 155 -10.61 -5.44 -27.62
CA LEU A 155 -10.34 -4.02 -27.92
C LEU A 155 -11.49 -3.10 -27.46
N ARG A 156 -12.74 -3.53 -27.61
CA ARG A 156 -13.90 -2.72 -27.19
C ARG A 156 -14.04 -2.59 -25.67
N GLN A 157 -13.59 -3.58 -24.90
CA GLN A 157 -13.46 -3.43 -23.44
C GLN A 157 -12.30 -2.51 -23.03
N LYS A 158 -11.26 -2.36 -23.86
CA LYS A 158 -10.13 -1.43 -23.62
C LYS A 158 -10.51 0.02 -23.88
N GLU A 159 -11.39 0.30 -24.84
CA GLU A 159 -11.89 1.66 -25.11
C GLU A 159 -12.80 2.19 -24.00
N LEU A 160 -13.56 1.33 -23.31
CA LEU A 160 -14.44 1.73 -22.21
C LEU A 160 -13.65 2.23 -20.97
N PHE A 161 -12.39 1.83 -20.84
CA PHE A 161 -11.53 2.22 -19.72
C PHE A 161 -10.97 3.66 -19.86
N ILE A 162 -10.89 4.17 -21.09
CA ILE A 162 -10.33 5.50 -21.40
C ILE A 162 -11.36 6.61 -21.17
N LEU A 163 -12.66 6.29 -21.17
CA LEU A 163 -13.76 7.26 -21.06
C LEU A 163 -14.28 7.47 -19.62
N GLU A 164 -13.68 6.83 -18.63
CA GLU A 164 -14.09 6.93 -17.22
C GLU A 164 -13.31 7.98 -16.39
N ASP A 165 -12.55 8.87 -17.05
CA ASP A 165 -11.58 9.77 -16.41
C ASP A 165 -12.04 11.24 -16.25
N ASP A 166 -13.34 11.51 -16.27
CA ASP A 166 -13.90 12.86 -16.05
C ASP A 166 -14.97 12.93 -14.94
N ALA A 167 -14.98 11.97 -14.02
CA ALA A 167 -15.72 12.08 -12.78
C ALA A 167 -14.75 12.26 -11.61
N PRO A 168 -15.01 13.16 -10.64
CA PRO A 168 -14.17 13.30 -9.46
C PRO A 168 -14.32 12.03 -8.61
N LYS A 169 -13.51 11.01 -8.89
CA LYS A 169 -13.40 9.80 -8.09
C LYS A 169 -12.76 10.22 -6.77
N ASN A 170 -13.52 10.10 -5.68
CA ASN A 170 -13.12 10.51 -4.33
C ASN A 170 -11.69 10.01 -4.03
N GLU A 171 -10.80 10.90 -3.59
CA GLU A 171 -9.41 10.63 -3.16
C GLU A 171 -9.29 9.47 -2.14
N HIS A 172 -10.42 9.06 -1.54
CA HIS A 172 -10.55 7.98 -0.56
C HIS A 172 -10.35 6.55 -1.11
N ASP A 173 -10.73 6.26 -2.36
CA ASP A 173 -10.51 4.93 -2.97
C ASP A 173 -9.09 4.80 -3.57
N PHE A 174 -8.36 5.92 -3.65
CA PHE A 174 -7.05 6.07 -4.29
C PHE A 174 -5.92 5.33 -3.58
N PHE A 175 -5.95 5.30 -2.23
CA PHE A 175 -4.86 4.72 -1.43
C PHE A 175 -5.07 3.24 -1.08
N GLN A 176 -6.31 2.77 -0.92
CA GLN A 176 -6.59 1.38 -0.52
C GLN A 176 -6.28 0.37 -1.63
N ASN A 177 -6.34 0.79 -2.89
CA ASN A 177 -6.14 -0.09 -4.05
C ASN A 177 -4.82 0.16 -4.79
N PHE A 178 -3.88 0.91 -4.20
CA PHE A 178 -2.62 1.26 -4.87
C PHE A 178 -1.84 0.00 -5.30
N GLU A 179 -1.57 -0.92 -4.36
CA GLU A 179 -0.82 -2.13 -4.66
C GLU A 179 -1.54 -2.99 -5.71
N GLU A 180 -2.85 -3.14 -5.59
CA GLU A 180 -3.65 -3.95 -6.53
C GLU A 180 -3.66 -3.33 -7.93
N THR A 181 -3.88 -2.02 -8.03
CA THR A 181 -3.86 -1.26 -9.29
C THR A 181 -2.52 -1.42 -10.00
N ILE A 182 -1.41 -1.20 -9.29
CA ILE A 182 -0.06 -1.33 -9.84
C ILE A 182 0.25 -2.77 -10.28
N LEU A 183 -0.17 -3.76 -9.49
CA LEU A 183 0.16 -5.17 -9.75
C LEU A 183 -0.75 -5.84 -10.80
N LYS A 184 -1.96 -5.31 -11.03
CA LYS A 184 -2.95 -5.88 -11.94
C LYS A 184 -2.41 -6.13 -13.37
N PRO A 185 -1.75 -5.17 -14.05
CA PRO A 185 -1.29 -5.39 -15.42
C PRO A 185 -0.01 -6.22 -15.53
N VAL A 186 0.71 -6.49 -14.43
CA VAL A 186 2.07 -7.08 -14.45
C VAL A 186 2.15 -8.36 -15.28
N LYS A 187 1.17 -9.25 -15.14
CA LYS A 187 1.15 -10.53 -15.88
C LYS A 187 0.97 -10.32 -17.38
N GLU A 188 0.11 -9.38 -17.77
CA GLU A 188 -0.15 -9.07 -19.18
C GLU A 188 1.05 -8.35 -19.80
N LEU A 189 1.70 -7.48 -19.04
CA LEU A 189 2.94 -6.80 -19.42
C LEU A 189 4.09 -7.78 -19.65
N ASP A 190 4.31 -8.74 -18.76
CA ASP A 190 5.38 -9.73 -18.94
C ASP A 190 5.16 -10.59 -20.20
N THR A 191 3.90 -10.93 -20.48
CA THR A 191 3.50 -11.62 -21.72
C THR A 191 3.75 -10.73 -22.95
N PHE A 192 3.41 -9.45 -22.87
CA PHE A 192 3.67 -8.47 -23.91
C PHE A 192 5.17 -8.30 -24.16
N LEU A 193 5.99 -8.22 -23.11
CA LEU A 193 7.45 -8.13 -23.21
C LEU A 193 8.06 -9.36 -23.88
N GLY A 194 7.47 -10.54 -23.67
CA GLY A 194 7.83 -11.74 -24.43
C GLY A 194 7.68 -11.53 -25.94
N ARG A 195 6.51 -11.05 -26.39
CA ARG A 195 6.27 -10.76 -27.81
C ARG A 195 7.10 -9.59 -28.34
N LEU A 196 7.37 -8.60 -27.50
CA LEU A 196 8.25 -7.48 -27.84
C LEU A 196 9.68 -7.96 -28.12
N ALA A 197 10.19 -8.91 -27.32
CA ALA A 197 11.49 -9.53 -27.54
C ALA A 197 11.58 -10.30 -28.86
N ASP A 198 10.46 -10.89 -29.29
CA ASP A 198 10.34 -11.62 -30.55
C ASP A 198 10.10 -10.70 -31.77
N GLY A 199 9.92 -9.39 -31.54
CA GLY A 199 9.62 -8.41 -32.59
C GLY A 199 8.15 -8.41 -33.06
N ASP A 200 7.28 -9.15 -32.37
CA ASP A 200 5.88 -9.39 -32.75
C ASP A 200 4.88 -8.48 -31.99
N ALA A 201 5.36 -7.45 -31.28
CA ALA A 201 4.47 -6.53 -30.58
C ALA A 201 3.80 -5.53 -31.55
N VAL A 202 2.53 -5.23 -31.27
CA VAL A 202 1.74 -4.30 -32.10
C VAL A 202 1.84 -2.88 -31.54
N GLU A 203 1.95 -1.87 -32.40
CA GLU A 203 2.02 -0.45 -32.02
C GLU A 203 0.88 -0.01 -31.09
N ALA A 204 -0.35 -0.48 -31.34
CA ALA A 204 -1.49 -0.19 -30.47
C ALA A 204 -1.30 -0.71 -29.03
N GLU A 205 -0.59 -1.84 -28.84
CA GLU A 205 -0.29 -2.36 -27.50
C GLU A 205 0.83 -1.56 -26.83
N LEU A 206 1.82 -1.11 -27.60
CA LEU A 206 2.87 -0.22 -27.12
C LEU A 206 2.27 1.06 -26.53
N VAL A 207 1.38 1.73 -27.27
CA VAL A 207 0.69 2.95 -26.81
C VAL A 207 -0.16 2.68 -25.57
N TYR A 208 -0.93 1.59 -25.59
CA TYR A 208 -1.79 1.21 -24.46
C TYR A 208 -1.02 1.00 -23.17
N TYR A 209 0.05 0.19 -23.20
CA TYR A 209 0.85 -0.07 -21.99
C TYR A 209 1.70 1.13 -21.59
N SER A 210 2.11 1.97 -22.54
CA SER A 210 2.81 3.23 -22.26
C SER A 210 1.95 4.17 -21.41
N GLU A 211 0.68 4.38 -21.77
CA GLU A 211 -0.23 5.22 -21.00
C GLU A 211 -0.58 4.62 -19.62
N ILE A 212 -0.76 3.31 -19.51
CA ILE A 212 -0.93 2.65 -18.21
C ILE A 212 0.28 2.94 -17.31
N MET A 213 1.49 2.79 -17.84
CA MET A 213 2.73 2.99 -17.07
C MET A 213 2.92 4.45 -16.65
N LYS A 214 2.55 5.40 -17.50
CA LYS A 214 2.55 6.82 -17.17
C LYS A 214 1.59 7.15 -16.04
N ASN A 215 0.37 6.64 -16.11
CA ASN A 215 -0.63 6.82 -15.04
C ASN A 215 -0.15 6.18 -13.73
N HIS A 216 0.45 4.99 -13.80
CA HIS A 216 1.05 4.32 -12.65
C HIS A 216 2.25 5.08 -12.08
N ALA A 217 3.04 5.75 -12.91
CA ALA A 217 4.15 6.60 -12.46
C ALA A 217 3.63 7.79 -11.63
N ASN A 218 2.61 8.50 -12.14
CA ASN A 218 1.98 9.61 -11.43
C ASN A 218 1.36 9.13 -10.12
N LEU A 219 0.56 8.07 -10.19
CA LEU A 219 -0.05 7.43 -9.01
C LEU A 219 0.99 7.05 -7.96
N SER A 220 2.13 6.47 -8.37
CA SER A 220 3.20 6.08 -7.45
C SER A 220 3.87 7.28 -6.78
N ARG A 221 4.04 8.39 -7.51
CA ARG A 221 4.59 9.63 -6.95
C ARG A 221 3.63 10.29 -5.97
N ASP A 222 2.34 10.35 -6.33
CA ASP A 222 1.29 10.87 -5.46
C ASP A 222 1.15 10.04 -4.19
N PHE A 223 1.30 8.72 -4.32
CA PHE A 223 1.34 7.78 -3.19
C PHE A 223 2.61 7.95 -2.33
N GLY A 224 3.67 8.58 -2.84
CA GLY A 224 4.95 8.78 -2.16
C GLY A 224 5.97 7.65 -2.36
N ALA A 225 5.71 6.71 -3.28
CA ALA A 225 6.62 5.65 -3.68
C ALA A 225 7.51 6.13 -4.84
N THR A 226 8.44 7.04 -4.56
CA THR A 226 9.28 7.72 -5.56
C THR A 226 10.03 6.74 -6.47
N LEU A 227 10.79 5.80 -5.89
CA LEU A 227 11.54 4.80 -6.65
C LEU A 227 10.63 3.96 -7.55
N VAL A 228 9.43 3.59 -7.09
CA VAL A 228 8.45 2.84 -7.91
C VAL A 228 7.93 3.73 -9.06
N GLY A 229 7.67 5.01 -8.79
CA GLY A 229 7.29 5.98 -9.82
C GLY A 229 8.37 6.20 -10.86
N ASP A 230 9.64 6.18 -10.46
CA ASP A 230 10.78 6.32 -11.38
C ASP A 230 10.93 5.09 -12.26
N MET A 231 10.74 3.88 -11.71
CA MET A 231 10.71 2.64 -12.50
C MET A 231 9.55 2.62 -13.51
N HIS A 232 8.34 3.05 -13.12
CA HIS A 232 7.22 3.19 -14.06
C HIS A 232 7.50 4.23 -15.14
N THR A 233 8.18 5.33 -14.79
CA THR A 233 8.57 6.37 -15.76
C THR A 233 9.60 5.86 -16.76
N ALA A 234 10.60 5.09 -16.30
CA ALA A 234 11.58 4.44 -17.15
C ALA A 234 10.90 3.45 -18.10
N PHE A 235 9.94 2.66 -17.60
CA PHE A 235 9.15 1.75 -18.42
C PHE A 235 8.38 2.51 -19.51
N HIS A 236 7.59 3.51 -19.12
CA HIS A 236 6.81 4.35 -20.03
C HIS A 236 7.67 4.99 -21.12
N LYS A 237 8.75 5.67 -20.73
CA LYS A 237 9.67 6.31 -21.68
C LYS A 237 10.38 5.31 -22.58
N GLY A 238 10.71 4.13 -22.07
CA GLY A 238 11.24 3.04 -22.88
C GLY A 238 10.27 2.65 -24.00
N LEU A 239 8.97 2.50 -23.69
CA LEU A 239 7.95 2.25 -24.70
C LEU A 239 7.79 3.43 -25.68
N GLU A 240 7.83 4.68 -25.22
CA GLU A 240 7.78 5.85 -26.12
C GLU A 240 8.94 5.88 -27.12
N ARG A 241 10.17 5.54 -26.67
CA ARG A 241 11.33 5.44 -27.56
C ARG A 241 11.18 4.32 -28.59
N ILE A 242 10.57 3.20 -28.21
CA ILE A 242 10.25 2.12 -29.15
C ILE A 242 9.22 2.60 -30.19
N ILE A 243 8.16 3.29 -29.76
CA ILE A 243 7.15 3.86 -30.66
C ILE A 243 7.77 4.87 -31.62
N ALA A 244 8.70 5.70 -31.13
CA ALA A 244 9.44 6.67 -31.95
C ALA A 244 10.47 6.03 -32.89
N GLY A 245 10.74 4.74 -32.77
CA GLY A 245 11.76 4.02 -33.53
C GLY A 245 13.20 4.30 -33.08
N GLU A 246 13.38 4.89 -31.90
CA GLU A 246 14.68 5.24 -31.32
C GLU A 246 15.28 4.09 -30.50
N LEU A 247 14.45 3.14 -30.06
CA LEU A 247 14.85 1.92 -29.38
C LEU A 247 14.33 0.71 -30.17
N PRO A 248 15.17 -0.31 -30.47
CA PRO A 248 14.73 -1.47 -31.24
C PRO A 248 13.74 -2.35 -30.46
N MET A 249 12.86 -3.05 -31.19
CA MET A 249 12.01 -4.10 -30.63
C MET A 249 12.79 -5.42 -30.57
N ASP A 250 13.65 -5.53 -29.57
CA ASP A 250 14.51 -6.69 -29.40
C ASP A 250 14.53 -7.21 -27.96
N LYS A 251 15.23 -8.33 -27.80
CA LYS A 251 15.37 -8.98 -26.50
C LYS A 251 16.03 -8.08 -25.46
N GLU A 252 17.01 -7.27 -25.85
CA GLU A 252 17.72 -6.41 -24.91
C GLU A 252 16.81 -5.34 -24.32
N SER A 253 16.04 -4.67 -25.19
CA SER A 253 15.03 -3.68 -24.82
C SER A 253 13.93 -4.29 -23.95
N ALA A 254 13.47 -5.50 -24.29
CA ALA A 254 12.48 -6.23 -23.50
C ALA A 254 13.01 -6.58 -22.09
N GLU A 255 14.27 -7.02 -21.96
CA GLU A 255 14.87 -7.33 -20.65
C GLU A 255 15.11 -6.07 -19.80
N ASN A 256 15.41 -4.93 -20.41
CA ASN A 256 15.51 -3.65 -19.71
C ASN A 256 14.17 -3.23 -19.10
N LEU A 257 13.10 -3.30 -19.90
CA LEU A 257 11.73 -3.05 -19.43
C LEU A 257 11.30 -4.08 -18.36
N ARG A 258 11.68 -5.35 -18.53
CA ARG A 258 11.39 -6.41 -17.56
C ARG A 258 12.13 -6.17 -16.23
N ALA A 259 13.35 -5.63 -16.25
CA ALA A 259 14.08 -5.27 -15.04
C ALA A 259 13.31 -4.20 -14.23
N CYS A 260 12.78 -3.16 -14.88
CA CYS A 260 11.90 -2.18 -14.23
C CYS A 260 10.68 -2.87 -13.58
N LEU A 261 10.03 -3.79 -14.29
CA LEU A 261 8.86 -4.52 -13.80
C LEU A 261 9.18 -5.39 -12.57
N ILE A 262 10.32 -6.07 -12.57
CA ILE A 262 10.78 -6.89 -11.44
C ILE A 262 11.01 -6.02 -10.21
N VAL A 263 11.67 -4.86 -10.37
CA VAL A 263 11.91 -3.91 -9.28
C VAL A 263 10.58 -3.40 -8.71
N ILE A 264 9.64 -2.99 -9.56
CA ILE A 264 8.29 -2.56 -9.14
C ILE A 264 7.61 -3.64 -8.29
N VAL A 265 7.55 -4.88 -8.81
CA VAL A 265 6.87 -5.99 -8.12
C VAL A 265 7.52 -6.32 -6.79
N ALA A 266 8.86 -6.32 -6.74
CA ALA A 266 9.59 -6.64 -5.52
C ALA A 266 9.41 -5.59 -4.43
N LEU A 267 9.44 -4.30 -4.80
CA LEU A 267 9.23 -3.18 -3.88
C LEU A 267 7.80 -3.16 -3.35
N ILE A 268 6.79 -3.33 -4.23
CA ILE A 268 5.38 -3.32 -3.83
C ILE A 268 5.04 -4.53 -2.95
N LYS A 269 5.50 -5.74 -3.31
CA LYS A 269 5.20 -6.94 -2.52
C LYS A 269 6.10 -7.12 -1.30
N ASN A 270 7.05 -6.19 -1.07
CA ASN A 270 8.04 -6.23 -0.01
C ASN A 270 8.71 -7.62 0.15
N LYS A 271 9.03 -8.25 -0.99
CA LYS A 271 9.65 -9.58 -0.97
C LYS A 271 11.15 -9.45 -0.72
N ALA A 272 11.68 -10.30 0.16
CA ALA A 272 13.12 -10.45 0.39
C ALA A 272 13.80 -11.20 -0.78
N VAL A 273 13.75 -10.61 -1.97
CA VAL A 273 14.47 -11.09 -3.16
C VAL A 273 15.63 -10.14 -3.39
N ASP A 274 16.79 -10.67 -3.79
CA ASP A 274 17.91 -9.83 -4.19
C ASP A 274 17.58 -9.13 -5.52
N ILE A 275 17.19 -7.86 -5.43
CA ILE A 275 16.83 -7.05 -6.58
C ILE A 275 18.00 -6.23 -7.13
N LYS A 276 19.17 -6.24 -6.50
CA LYS A 276 20.30 -5.38 -6.91
C LYS A 276 20.67 -5.53 -8.40
N PRO A 277 20.73 -6.74 -8.98
CA PRO A 277 21.05 -6.88 -10.40
C PRO A 277 20.01 -6.21 -11.32
N PHE A 278 18.73 -6.29 -10.94
CA PHE A 278 17.62 -5.70 -11.71
C PHE A 278 17.53 -4.20 -11.51
N LEU A 279 17.79 -3.73 -10.28
CA LEU A 279 17.82 -2.31 -9.96
C LEU A 279 18.94 -1.60 -10.72
N ASN A 280 20.17 -2.13 -10.68
CA ASN A 280 21.29 -1.55 -11.42
C ASN A 280 20.98 -1.47 -12.92
N ARG A 281 20.44 -2.56 -13.50
CA ARG A 281 20.06 -2.58 -14.92
C ARG A 281 18.97 -1.57 -15.24
N ALA A 282 17.96 -1.43 -14.37
CA ALA A 282 16.88 -0.46 -14.56
C ALA A 282 17.35 0.99 -14.41
N GLU A 283 18.31 1.27 -13.52
CA GLU A 283 18.93 2.58 -13.35
C GLU A 283 19.83 2.95 -14.53
N GLU A 284 20.63 2.01 -15.04
CA GLU A 284 21.41 2.18 -16.27
C GLU A 284 20.49 2.51 -17.44
N PHE A 285 19.42 1.74 -17.62
CA PHE A 285 18.41 1.99 -18.64
C PHE A 285 17.71 3.35 -18.47
N ALA A 286 17.36 3.73 -17.24
CA ALA A 286 16.76 5.04 -16.97
C ALA A 286 17.72 6.20 -17.33
N SER A 287 19.03 6.03 -17.05
CA SER A 287 20.06 6.99 -17.42
C SER A 287 20.20 7.12 -18.94
N GLU A 288 20.15 6.01 -19.69
CA GLU A 288 20.16 6.03 -21.16
C GLU A 288 18.96 6.79 -21.74
N LEU A 289 17.82 6.70 -21.06
CA LEU A 289 16.60 7.42 -21.43
C LEU A 289 16.61 8.91 -21.02
N GLY A 290 17.63 9.38 -20.31
CA GLY A 290 17.74 10.74 -19.81
C GLY A 290 16.82 11.04 -18.62
N ILE A 291 16.57 10.03 -17.78
CA ILE A 291 15.80 10.14 -16.52
C ILE A 291 16.82 10.17 -15.39
N ASN A 292 16.90 11.30 -14.67
CA ASN A 292 17.74 11.47 -13.48
C ASN A 292 16.88 11.48 -12.22
#